data_AF-A0A5C5YWR3-F1
#
_entry.id   AF-A0A5C5YWR3-F1
#
_cell.length_a   1.000
_cell.length_b   1.000
_cell.length_c   1.000
_cell.angle_alpha   90.00
_cell.angle_beta   90.00
_cell.angle_gamma   90.00
#
_symmetry.space_group_name_H-M   'P 1'
#
loop_
_entity.id
_entity.type
_entity.pdbx_description
1 polymer ?
#
loop_
_entity_poly.entity_id
_entity_poly.type
_entity_poly.pdbx_seq_one_letter_code
_entity_poly.pdbx_strand_id
1 'polypeptide(L)' 'MRLMTIPGVGPRTAEILVACIDDPHRFENGRQVSGSFGLVPQQYQSGETDRNGRITKRGPPLARTILVECGWASLR' A
#
# COMPACT_ATOMS: atom_id res chain seq x y z
N MET A 1 17.72 -6.20 -9.09
CA MET A 1 16.30 -6.06 -8.69
C MET A 1 16.06 -6.78 -7.37
N ARG A 2 16.06 -6.05 -6.24
CA ARG A 2 15.87 -6.66 -4.91
C ARG A 2 14.41 -6.86 -4.53
N LEU A 3 13.48 -6.17 -5.18
CA LEU A 3 12.03 -6.36 -4.95
C LEU A 3 11.53 -7.74 -5.38
N MET A 4 12.13 -8.34 -6.41
CA MET A 4 11.76 -9.67 -6.91
C MET A 4 12.11 -10.81 -5.94
N THR A 5 12.88 -10.54 -4.88
CA THR A 5 13.11 -11.54 -3.84
C THR A 5 11.90 -11.69 -2.92
N ILE A 6 10.92 -10.79 -3.01
CA ILE A 6 9.67 -10.86 -2.26
C ILE A 6 8.75 -11.83 -3.00
N PRO A 7 8.28 -12.91 -2.35
CA PRO A 7 7.30 -13.81 -2.93
C PRO A 7 6.07 -13.05 -3.45
N GLY A 8 5.62 -13.37 -4.66
CA GLY A 8 4.52 -12.66 -5.32
C GLY A 8 4.90 -11.37 -6.06
N VAL A 9 6.16 -10.94 -6.03
CA VAL A 9 6.66 -9.77 -6.79
C VAL A 9 7.44 -10.21 -8.02
N GLY A 10 6.83 -10.05 -9.21
CA GLY A 10 7.48 -10.27 -10.51
C GLY A 10 8.06 -9.00 -11.14
N PRO A 11 8.63 -9.06 -12.36
CA PRO A 11 9.25 -7.92 -13.04
C PRO A 11 8.33 -6.73 -13.27
N ARG A 12 7.18 -6.96 -13.90
CA ARG A 12 6.18 -5.92 -14.15
C ARG A 12 5.64 -5.34 -12.84
N THR A 13 5.42 -6.19 -11.84
CA THR A 13 4.97 -5.76 -10.51
C THR A 13 6.01 -4.89 -9.82
N ALA A 14 7.29 -5.28 -9.88
CA ALA A 14 8.38 -4.51 -9.32
C ALA A 14 8.52 -3.14 -9.99
N GLU A 15 8.40 -3.06 -11.31
CA GLU A 15 8.40 -1.80 -12.06
C GLU A 15 7.28 -0.87 -11.59
N ILE A 16 6.07 -1.40 -11.47
CA ILE A 16 4.92 -0.59 -11.03
C ILE A 16 5.08 -0.15 -9.58
N LEU A 17 5.59 -1.01 -8.69
CA LEU A 17 5.86 -0.64 -7.30
C LEU A 17 6.91 0.47 -7.21
N VAL A 18 8.00 0.39 -7.97
CA VAL A 18 9.01 1.46 -8.04
C VAL A 18 8.39 2.75 -8.55
N ALA A 19 7.62 2.70 -9.64
CA ALA A 19 6.98 3.89 -10.21
C ALA A 19 5.94 4.51 -9.26
N CYS A 20 5.23 3.71 -8.46
CA CYS A 20 4.20 4.21 -7.54
C CYS A 20 4.80 4.71 -6.22
N ILE A 21 5.88 4.10 -5.74
CA ILE A 21 6.59 4.53 -4.53
C ILE A 21 7.41 5.78 -4.81
N ASP A 22 8.00 5.88 -6.00
CA ASP A 22 8.88 6.97 -6.44
C ASP A 22 10.11 7.10 -5.53
N ASP A 23 10.02 7.91 -4.48
CA ASP A 23 11.02 7.98 -3.41
C ASP A 23 10.60 7.10 -2.20
N PRO A 24 11.32 6.00 -1.90
CA PRO A 24 11.06 5.20 -0.70
C PRO A 24 11.50 5.87 0.60
N HIS A 25 12.43 6.83 0.56
CA HIS A 25 12.96 7.50 1.75
C HIS A 25 11.99 8.51 2.36
N ARG A 26 10.93 8.90 1.63
CA ARG A 26 9.83 9.71 2.18
C ARG A 26 8.98 8.97 3.22
N PHE A 27 9.16 7.66 3.36
CA PHE A 27 8.44 6.83 4.32
C PHE A 27 9.39 6.33 5.40
N GLU A 28 9.08 6.64 6.66
CA GLU A 28 9.86 6.14 7.81
C GLU A 28 9.60 4.67 8.09
N ASN A 29 8.41 4.17 7.71
CA ASN A 29 7.99 2.81 7.97
C ASN A 29 6.87 2.34 7.01
N GLY A 30 6.59 1.04 7.01
CA GLY A 30 5.56 0.43 6.18
C GLY A 30 4.13 0.91 6.47
N ARG A 31 3.83 1.47 7.65
CA ARG A 31 2.50 2.02 7.95
C ARG A 31 2.23 3.29 7.15
N GLN A 32 3.25 4.13 6.97
CA GLN A 32 3.14 5.32 6.13
C GLN A 32 2.93 4.95 4.66
N VAL A 33 3.59 3.89 4.18
CA VAL A 33 3.36 3.32 2.84
C VAL A 33 1.90 2.88 2.68
N SER A 34 1.37 2.09 3.63
CA SER A 34 -0.03 1.67 3.62
C SER A 34 -1.00 2.86 3.67
N GLY A 35 -0.66 3.92 4.38
CA GLY A 35 -1.44 5.16 4.43
C GLY A 35 -1.47 5.89 3.08
N SER A 36 -0.32 6.00 2.42
CA SER A 36 -0.17 6.66 1.13
C SER A 36 -0.95 5.97 0.01
N PHE A 37 -0.95 4.64 -0.01
CA PHE A 37 -1.72 3.82 -0.97
C PHE A 37 -3.16 3.52 -0.55
N GLY A 38 -3.60 4.13 0.56
CA GLY A 38 -4.97 4.07 1.02
C GLY A 38 -5.44 2.69 1.42
N LEU A 39 -4.52 1.87 1.95
CA LEU A 39 -4.75 0.55 2.54
C LEU A 39 -5.13 0.62 4.02
N VAL A 40 -5.12 1.82 4.61
CA VAL A 40 -5.53 2.05 6.00
C VAL A 40 -7.03 2.36 6.10
N PRO A 41 -7.70 2.02 7.23
CA PRO A 41 -9.07 2.42 7.48
C PRO A 41 -9.25 3.94 7.41
N GLN A 42 -10.41 4.39 6.93
CA GLN A 42 -10.84 5.77 7.02
C GLN A 42 -11.30 6.05 8.44
N GLN A 43 -10.69 7.06 9.07
CA GLN A 43 -11.12 7.56 10.37
C GLN A 43 -12.04 8.77 10.16
N TYR A 44 -13.22 8.73 10.78
CA TYR A 44 -14.13 9.85 10.89
C TYR A 44 -14.23 10.24 12.36
N GLN A 45 -13.59 11.37 12.71
CA GLN A 45 -13.56 11.88 14.06
C GLN A 45 -14.12 13.31 14.10
N SER A 46 -15.19 13.53 14.86
CA SER A 46 -15.81 14.84 15.07
C SER A 46 -16.26 14.98 16.52
N GLY A 47 -15.58 15.83 17.30
CA GLY A 47 -15.88 16.04 18.72
C GLY A 47 -15.84 14.73 19.51
N GLU A 48 -17.01 14.26 19.95
CA GLU A 48 -17.20 13.03 20.73
C GLU A 48 -17.34 11.76 19.88
N THR A 49 -17.50 11.89 18.56
CA THR A 49 -17.64 10.72 17.66
C THR A 49 -16.29 10.34 17.08
N ASP A 50 -15.87 9.10 17.31
CA ASP A 50 -14.76 8.45 16.62
C ASP A 50 -15.24 7.14 15.97
N ARG A 51 -15.09 7.02 14.65
CA ARG A 51 -15.54 5.85 13.88
C ARG A 51 -14.53 5.48 12.81
N ASN A 52 -14.22 4.18 12.74
CA ASN A 52 -13.45 3.58 11.65
C ASN A 52 -14.37 3.02 10.57
N GLY A 53 -14.08 3.34 9.31
CA GLY A 53 -14.84 2.91 8.15
C GLY A 53 -14.04 2.02 7.19
N ARG A 54 -14.43 2.05 5.91
CA ARG A 54 -13.72 1.34 4.83
C ARG A 54 -12.30 1.88 4.67
N ILE A 55 -11.46 1.20 3.89
CA ILE A 55 -10.14 1.74 3.53
C ILE A 55 -10.27 3.13 2.87
N THR A 56 -9.29 4.01 3.07
CA THR A 56 -9.35 5.39 2.55
C THR A 56 -9.30 5.47 1.04
N LYS A 57 -8.75 4.45 0.36
CA LYS A 57 -8.51 4.42 -1.09
C LYS A 57 -7.69 5.57 -1.65
N ARG A 58 -6.98 6.33 -0.79
CA ARG A 58 -6.02 7.35 -1.21
C ARG A 58 -4.92 6.78 -2.10
N GLY A 59 -4.33 7.64 -2.93
CA GLY A 59 -3.28 7.24 -3.86
C GLY A 59 -3.75 6.39 -5.04
N PRO A 60 -2.80 5.92 -5.86
CA PRO A 60 -3.08 5.24 -7.12
C PRO A 60 -3.78 3.88 -6.90
N PRO A 61 -4.95 3.63 -7.54
CA PRO A 61 -5.65 2.35 -7.44
C PRO A 61 -4.81 1.14 -7.87
N LEU A 62 -3.97 1.32 -8.90
CA LEU A 62 -3.11 0.26 -9.42
C LEU A 62 -2.10 -0.24 -8.37
N ALA A 63 -1.43 0.68 -7.66
CA ALA A 63 -0.50 0.32 -6.60
C ALA A 63 -1.19 -0.50 -5.50
N ARG A 64 -2.40 -0.05 -5.10
CA ARG A 64 -3.20 -0.76 -4.11
C ARG A 64 -3.57 -2.17 -4.56
N THR A 65 -4.06 -2.34 -5.79
CA THR A 65 -4.39 -3.66 -6.33
C THR A 65 -3.16 -4.56 -6.32
N ILE A 66 -2.03 -4.08 -6.83
CA ILE A 66 -0.79 -4.84 -6.89
C ILE A 66 -0.29 -5.25 -5.50
N LEU A 67 -0.29 -4.33 -4.54
CA LEU A 67 0.12 -4.63 -3.16
C LEU A 67 -0.75 -5.71 -2.53
N VAL A 68 -2.06 -5.70 -2.81
CA VAL A 68 -3.00 -6.73 -2.33
C VAL A 68 -2.70 -8.07 -2.99
N GLU A 69 -2.57 -8.13 -4.32
CA GLU A 69 -2.25 -9.36 -5.06
C GLU A 69 -0.91 -9.96 -4.63
N CYS A 70 0.14 -9.14 -4.47
CA CYS A 70 1.44 -9.58 -3.96
C CYS A 70 1.34 -10.12 -2.53
N GLY A 71 0.57 -9.46 -1.66
CA GLY A 71 0.31 -9.94 -0.31
C GLY A 71 -0.33 -11.32 -0.32
N TRP A 72 -1.38 -11.52 -1.11
CA TRP A 72 -2.03 -12.82 -1.26
C TRP A 72 -1.09 -13.89 -1.82
N ALA A 73 -0.31 -13.56 -2.84
CA ALA A 73 0.67 -14.48 -3.42
C ALA A 73 1.82 -14.80 -2.46
N SER A 74 2.15 -13.90 -1.53
CA SER A 74 3.20 -14.13 -0.52
C SER A 74 2.78 -15.04 0.64
N LEU A 75 1.47 -15.18 0.85
CA LEU A 75 0.87 -16.04 1.87
C LEU A 75 0.64 -17.48 1.40
N ARG A 76 0.89 -17.76 0.11
CA ARG A 76 0.78 -19.08 -0.50
C ARG A 76 2.16 -19.72 -0.59
#